data_AF-A0A0F9E6L7-F1
#
_entry.id   AF-A0A0F9E6L7-F1
#
_cell.length_a   1.000
_cell.length_b   1.000
_cell.length_c   1.000
_cell.angle_alpha   90.00
_cell.angle_beta   90.00
_cell.angle_gamma   90.00
#
_symmetry.space_group_name_H-M   'P 1'
#
loop_
_entity.id
_entity.type
_entity.pdbx_description
1 polymer ?
#
loop_
_entity_poly.entity_id
_entity_poly.type
_entity_poly.pdbx_seq_one_letter_code
_entity_poly.pdbx_strand_id
1 'polypeptide(L)'
;MRVLSATLLSAQRTGGFPLIKAIFSKTGETTKGYSFTTTDRLIGLKQSDQDWLQTADVTIDNSLGNLTGLDLTGFQCIISKGYNTTVVRAAWVASTVYALGAVVIPTTANTFQYIVTTAGTSDSSEPTFPTDLGVTVDDNTVTWTMDGNTSDEYSPTAPLKVIAENDQILIGEARVVFSCAGLANQMEEDEASIEFSQDELAVSTLKTLIGNLTDSVASFAPFSHTEVISTSYGDEDALIDTYKPKDTYHISSSATRAATVLGLLRLTRMAPRFEDDGKLHIDILVNGDPPTWTASTAYIVGDTVIPTTPNDNVYKCTTAGT
;
A
#
# COMPACT_ATOMS: atom_id res chain seq x y z
N MET A 1 1.55 -3.47 4.75
CA MET A 1 2.77 -2.68 4.93
C MET A 1 3.32 -3.42 6.09
N ARG A 2 4.13 -4.42 5.76
CA ARG A 2 4.79 -5.14 6.83
C ARG A 2 5.56 -4.10 7.62
N VAL A 3 5.27 -3.99 8.91
CA VAL A 3 5.82 -2.94 9.77
C VAL A 3 7.23 -3.36 10.17
N LEU A 4 8.14 -2.38 10.28
CA LEU A 4 9.49 -2.63 10.76
C LEU A 4 9.45 -3.14 12.21
N SER A 5 9.73 -4.43 12.40
CA SER A 5 9.80 -5.04 13.74
C SER A 5 11.06 -4.60 14.49
N ALA A 6 11.05 -4.66 15.82
CA ALA A 6 12.24 -4.33 16.63
C ALA A 6 13.45 -5.22 16.29
N THR A 7 13.18 -6.49 15.97
CA THR A 7 14.21 -7.44 15.54
C THR A 7 14.79 -7.05 14.18
N LEU A 8 13.93 -6.69 13.22
CA LEU A 8 14.37 -6.25 11.90
C LEU A 8 15.15 -4.92 11.97
N LEU A 9 14.70 -3.99 12.79
CA LEU A 9 15.42 -2.74 13.08
C LEU A 9 16.82 -3.01 13.65
N SER A 10 16.94 -3.98 14.56
CA SER A 10 18.23 -4.38 15.15
C SER A 10 19.16 -5.01 14.11
N ALA A 11 18.63 -5.87 13.23
CA ALA A 11 19.38 -6.44 12.12
C ALA A 11 19.83 -5.36 11.12
N GLN A 12 18.93 -4.43 10.75
CA GLN A 12 19.25 -3.29 9.88
C GLN A 12 20.37 -2.42 10.46
N ARG A 13 20.38 -2.17 11.77
CA ARG A 13 21.44 -1.41 12.46
C ARG A 13 22.78 -2.14 12.48
N THR A 14 22.77 -3.47 12.50
CA THR A 14 23.97 -4.30 12.46
C THR A 14 24.62 -4.29 11.06
N GLY A 15 23.81 -3.99 10.03
CA GLY A 15 24.24 -3.98 8.64
C GLY A 15 24.27 -5.38 8.03
N GLY A 16 24.40 -5.45 6.71
CA GLY A 16 24.36 -6.69 5.93
C GLY A 16 23.83 -6.45 4.53
N PHE A 17 23.77 -7.51 3.73
CA PHE A 17 23.11 -7.42 2.42
C PHE A 17 21.60 -7.28 2.62
N PRO A 18 20.98 -6.20 2.13
CA PRO A 18 19.54 -6.05 2.22
C PRO A 18 18.87 -7.11 1.35
N LEU A 19 17.84 -7.72 1.90
CA LEU A 19 16.95 -8.59 1.16
C LEU A 19 15.93 -7.73 0.45
N ILE A 20 15.71 -8.01 -0.82
CA ILE A 20 14.71 -7.34 -1.63
C ILE A 20 13.89 -8.43 -2.32
N LYS A 21 12.58 -8.27 -2.27
CA LYS A 21 11.62 -9.11 -2.98
C LYS A 21 10.67 -8.24 -3.78
N ALA A 22 10.29 -8.73 -4.95
CA ALA A 22 9.18 -8.22 -5.73
C ALA A 22 8.18 -9.36 -5.94
N ILE A 23 6.95 -9.17 -5.48
CA ILE A 23 5.84 -10.11 -5.68
C ILE A 23 4.86 -9.49 -6.66
N PHE A 24 4.58 -10.22 -7.73
CA PHE A 24 3.59 -9.87 -8.74
C PHE A 24 2.38 -10.78 -8.59
N SER A 25 1.22 -10.21 -8.29
CA SER A 25 -0.01 -10.98 -8.06
C SER A 25 -1.22 -10.33 -8.72
N LYS A 26 -2.13 -11.15 -9.23
CA LYS A 26 -3.41 -10.72 -9.79
C LYS A 26 -4.45 -11.82 -9.54
N THR A 27 -5.66 -11.44 -9.14
CA THR A 27 -6.72 -12.41 -8.84
C THR A 27 -6.98 -13.31 -10.04
N GLY A 28 -6.96 -14.63 -9.82
CA GLY A 28 -7.16 -15.64 -10.87
C GLY A 28 -5.89 -15.98 -11.66
N GLU A 29 -4.78 -15.29 -11.44
CA GLU A 29 -3.50 -15.54 -12.11
C GLU A 29 -2.46 -16.16 -11.17
N THR A 30 -1.44 -16.79 -11.76
CA THR A 30 -0.33 -17.36 -10.98
C THR A 30 0.57 -16.25 -10.43
N THR A 31 0.76 -16.21 -9.12
CA THR A 31 1.67 -15.26 -8.46
C THR A 31 3.12 -15.54 -8.85
N LYS A 32 3.89 -14.48 -9.07
CA LYS A 32 5.32 -14.53 -9.41
C LYS A 32 6.14 -13.76 -8.39
N GLY A 33 7.00 -14.45 -7.65
CA GLY A 33 7.89 -13.83 -6.68
C GLY A 33 9.35 -13.92 -7.11
N TYR A 34 10.06 -12.79 -7.01
CA TYR A 34 11.47 -12.69 -7.37
C TYR A 34 12.28 -12.09 -6.23
N SER A 35 13.48 -12.62 -6.03
CA SER A 35 14.47 -12.11 -5.07
C SER A 35 15.88 -12.31 -5.64
N PHE A 36 16.92 -11.96 -4.89
CA PHE A 36 18.30 -12.27 -5.31
C PHE A 36 18.63 -13.77 -5.32
N THR A 37 17.77 -14.62 -4.73
CA THR A 37 18.02 -16.05 -4.55
C THR A 37 17.07 -16.95 -5.36
N THR A 38 16.17 -16.38 -6.16
CA THR A 38 15.27 -17.13 -7.05
C THR A 38 15.99 -17.56 -8.34
N THR A 39 15.35 -18.43 -9.13
CA THR A 39 15.88 -18.88 -10.43
C THR A 39 16.04 -17.71 -11.41
N ASP A 40 14.95 -16.95 -11.61
CA ASP A 40 14.98 -15.65 -12.28
C ASP A 40 15.17 -14.60 -11.19
N ARG A 41 16.32 -13.93 -11.16
CA ARG A 41 16.73 -13.13 -10.01
C ARG A 41 16.29 -11.69 -10.17
N LEU A 42 15.87 -11.07 -9.07
CA LEU A 42 15.80 -9.62 -9.00
C LEU A 42 17.23 -9.06 -9.10
N ILE A 43 17.50 -8.19 -10.07
CA ILE A 43 18.83 -7.61 -10.32
C ILE A 43 18.86 -6.09 -10.24
N GLY A 44 17.69 -5.44 -10.22
CA GLY A 44 17.60 -4.00 -10.09
C GLY A 44 16.28 -3.56 -9.48
N LEU A 45 16.34 -2.52 -8.67
CA LEU A 45 15.17 -1.85 -8.12
C LEU A 45 15.47 -0.35 -8.05
N LYS A 46 14.67 0.45 -8.74
CA LYS A 46 14.65 1.91 -8.57
C LYS A 46 13.28 2.29 -8.05
N GLN A 47 13.20 2.93 -6.89
CA GLN A 47 11.94 3.41 -6.33
C GLN A 47 12.01 4.93 -6.18
N SER A 48 10.88 5.60 -6.41
CA SER A 48 10.71 7.02 -6.20
C SER A 48 9.42 7.27 -5.44
N ASP A 49 9.56 7.86 -4.25
CA ASP A 49 8.46 8.33 -3.42
C ASP A 49 8.59 9.85 -3.33
N GLN A 50 7.70 10.59 -3.99
CA GLN A 50 7.71 12.06 -4.03
C GLN A 50 6.31 12.57 -3.76
N ASP A 51 6.17 13.44 -2.76
CA ASP A 51 4.88 13.93 -2.24
C ASP A 51 3.91 12.77 -1.93
N TRP A 52 2.97 12.50 -2.84
CA TRP A 52 1.99 11.42 -2.74
C TRP A 52 2.13 10.37 -3.88
N LEU A 53 3.07 10.58 -4.80
CA LEU A 53 3.36 9.71 -5.94
C LEU A 53 4.38 8.63 -5.55
N GLN A 54 4.16 7.42 -6.04
CA GLN A 54 4.98 6.23 -5.78
C GLN A 54 5.22 5.46 -7.07
N THR A 55 6.48 5.35 -7.50
CA THR A 55 6.84 4.56 -8.68
C THR A 55 8.00 3.63 -8.40
N ALA A 56 8.09 2.55 -9.16
CA ALA A 56 9.22 1.64 -9.13
C ALA A 56 9.51 1.01 -10.48
N ASP A 57 10.79 0.90 -10.82
CA ASP A 57 11.27 0.01 -11.88
C ASP A 57 11.90 -1.22 -11.24
N VAL A 58 11.30 -2.38 -11.48
CA VAL A 58 11.80 -3.69 -11.03
C VAL A 58 12.47 -4.37 -12.21
N THR A 59 13.77 -4.65 -12.12
CA THR A 59 14.53 -5.34 -13.15
C THR A 59 14.79 -6.79 -12.75
N ILE A 60 14.32 -7.73 -13.56
CA ILE A 60 14.49 -9.17 -13.36
C ILE A 60 15.41 -9.74 -14.44
N ASP A 61 16.35 -10.59 -14.03
CA ASP A 61 17.17 -11.42 -14.91
C ASP A 61 16.28 -12.38 -15.70
N ASN A 62 16.38 -12.34 -17.03
CA ASN A 62 15.65 -13.23 -17.94
C ASN A 62 16.61 -14.01 -18.84
N SER A 63 17.85 -14.24 -18.39
CA SER A 63 18.84 -15.03 -19.12
C SER A 63 18.38 -16.47 -19.40
N LEU A 64 17.45 -17.00 -18.59
CA LEU A 64 16.84 -18.32 -18.78
C LEU A 64 15.59 -18.30 -19.67
N GLY A 65 15.10 -17.11 -20.06
CA GLY A 65 13.96 -16.95 -20.95
C GLY A 65 12.60 -17.26 -20.32
N ASN A 66 12.50 -17.50 -19.01
CA ASN A 66 11.26 -17.87 -18.33
C ASN A 66 10.21 -16.76 -18.28
N LEU A 67 10.60 -15.50 -18.50
CA LEU A 67 9.68 -14.36 -18.59
C LEU A 67 9.24 -14.07 -20.04
N THR A 68 9.86 -14.71 -21.03
CA THR A 68 9.60 -14.41 -22.44
C THR A 68 8.14 -14.69 -22.79
N GLY A 69 7.41 -13.63 -23.20
CA GLY A 69 6.01 -13.74 -23.60
C GLY A 69 5.01 -13.84 -22.45
N LEU A 70 5.45 -13.65 -21.20
CA LEU A 70 4.54 -13.32 -20.11
C LEU A 70 4.14 -11.85 -20.23
N ASP A 71 2.91 -11.52 -19.89
CA ASP A 71 2.45 -10.14 -19.73
C ASP A 71 1.98 -9.99 -18.28
N LEU A 72 2.78 -9.27 -17.49
CA LEU A 72 2.42 -8.98 -16.10
C LEU A 72 1.71 -7.62 -15.95
N THR A 73 1.30 -6.97 -17.05
CA THR A 73 0.58 -5.71 -17.00
C THR A 73 -0.74 -5.86 -16.21
N GLY A 74 -0.97 -4.91 -15.30
CA GLY A 74 -2.10 -4.91 -14.39
C GLY A 74 -1.98 -5.84 -13.18
N PHE A 75 -0.86 -6.55 -13.00
CA PHE A 75 -0.57 -7.22 -11.73
C PHE A 75 -0.26 -6.18 -10.66
N GLN A 76 -0.63 -6.48 -9.42
CA GLN A 76 -0.09 -5.77 -8.27
C GLN A 76 1.39 -6.12 -8.12
N CYS A 77 2.22 -5.12 -7.84
CA CYS A 77 3.63 -5.26 -7.53
C CYS A 77 3.85 -4.85 -6.07
N ILE A 78 4.17 -5.82 -5.21
CA ILE A 78 4.52 -5.60 -3.81
C ILE A 78 6.02 -5.73 -3.68
N ILE A 79 6.66 -4.63 -3.28
CA ILE A 79 8.09 -4.57 -3.03
C ILE A 79 8.33 -4.63 -1.52
N SER A 80 9.13 -5.60 -1.10
CA SER A 80 9.51 -5.77 0.31
C SER A 80 11.02 -5.69 0.45
N LYS A 81 11.46 -5.06 1.55
CA LYS A 81 12.86 -4.93 1.96
C LYS A 81 13.05 -5.60 3.31
N GLY A 82 14.19 -6.20 3.55
CA GLY A 82 14.42 -6.90 4.81
C GLY A 82 15.88 -7.22 5.07
N TYR A 83 16.10 -7.94 6.15
CA TYR A 83 17.40 -8.45 6.54
C TYR A 83 17.24 -9.86 7.09
N ASN A 84 18.32 -10.63 7.04
CA ASN A 84 18.35 -11.89 7.76
C ASN A 84 18.37 -11.58 9.25
N THR A 85 17.33 -12.00 9.96
CA THR A 85 17.21 -11.78 11.41
C THR A 85 17.66 -12.98 12.23
N THR A 86 17.98 -14.11 11.58
CA THR A 86 18.36 -15.39 12.23
C THR A 86 17.34 -15.88 13.27
N VAL A 87 16.11 -15.37 13.22
CA VAL A 87 15.05 -15.73 14.15
C VAL A 87 14.65 -17.17 13.88
N VAL A 88 14.65 -17.98 14.95
CA VAL A 88 14.12 -19.34 14.89
C VAL A 88 12.60 -19.28 14.86
N ARG A 89 11.99 -19.93 13.88
CA ARG A 89 10.53 -20.00 13.72
C ARG A 89 9.97 -21.27 14.35
N ALA A 90 8.76 -21.18 14.90
CA ALA A 90 8.04 -22.33 15.40
C ALA A 90 7.50 -23.17 14.23
N ALA A 91 7.44 -24.50 14.43
CA ALA A 91 6.79 -25.39 13.47
C ALA A 91 5.27 -25.17 13.48
N TRP A 92 4.62 -25.44 12.34
CA TRP A 92 3.17 -25.48 12.22
C TRP A 92 2.55 -26.45 13.23
N VAL A 93 1.39 -26.06 13.76
CA VAL A 93 0.59 -26.83 14.73
C VAL A 93 -0.86 -26.88 14.25
N ALA A 94 -1.46 -28.07 14.31
CA ALA A 94 -2.84 -28.33 13.94
C ALA A 94 -3.85 -27.61 14.84
N SER A 95 -5.02 -27.26 14.29
CA SER A 95 -6.15 -26.67 15.03
C SER A 95 -5.77 -25.48 15.91
N THR A 96 -4.83 -24.66 15.45
CA THR A 96 -4.23 -23.57 16.20
C THR A 96 -4.63 -22.23 15.60
N VAL A 97 -5.01 -21.27 16.45
CA VAL A 97 -5.33 -19.91 16.02
C VAL A 97 -4.02 -19.17 15.75
N TYR A 98 -3.88 -18.63 14.54
CA TYR A 98 -2.78 -17.76 14.16
C TYR A 98 -3.27 -16.35 13.83
N ALA A 99 -2.59 -15.37 14.41
CA ALA A 99 -2.83 -13.96 14.12
C ALA A 99 -2.16 -13.55 12.79
N LEU A 100 -2.67 -12.47 12.19
CA LEU A 100 -2.06 -11.87 10.99
C LEU A 100 -0.58 -11.56 11.24
N GLY A 101 0.30 -11.91 10.30
CA GLY A 101 1.74 -11.71 10.42
C GLY A 101 2.49 -12.73 11.28
N ALA A 102 1.81 -13.73 11.86
CA ALA A 102 2.50 -14.86 12.49
C ALA A 102 3.30 -15.65 11.44
N VAL A 103 4.48 -16.16 11.82
CA VAL A 103 5.37 -16.90 10.92
C VAL A 103 5.66 -18.30 11.45
N VAL A 104 5.53 -19.29 10.59
CA VAL A 104 5.80 -20.70 10.89
C VAL A 104 6.74 -21.33 9.87
N ILE A 105 7.27 -22.51 10.21
CA ILE A 105 7.92 -23.43 9.27
C ILE A 105 7.15 -24.75 9.23
N PRO A 106 7.25 -25.56 8.17
CA PRO A 106 6.57 -26.85 8.14
C PRO A 106 7.12 -27.83 9.20
N THR A 107 6.31 -28.81 9.62
CA THR A 107 6.71 -29.84 10.59
C THR A 107 7.91 -30.66 10.08
N THR A 108 7.96 -30.90 8.78
CA THR A 108 9.15 -31.36 8.05
C THR A 108 9.74 -30.18 7.30
N ALA A 109 10.79 -29.57 7.84
CA ALA A 109 11.36 -28.34 7.32
C ALA A 109 11.76 -28.46 5.83
N ASN A 110 11.25 -27.55 5.01
CA ASN A 110 11.52 -27.46 3.57
C ASN A 110 12.42 -26.27 3.22
N THR A 111 13.14 -25.74 4.21
CA THR A 111 13.99 -24.52 4.13
C THR A 111 13.26 -23.19 3.99
N PHE A 112 11.93 -23.19 3.85
CA PHE A 112 11.12 -21.97 3.74
C PHE A 112 10.34 -21.68 5.02
N GLN A 113 9.95 -20.41 5.17
CA GLN A 113 9.04 -19.91 6.20
C GLN A 113 7.76 -19.39 5.56
N TYR A 114 6.69 -19.37 6.33
CA TYR A 114 5.34 -19.05 5.87
C TYR A 114 4.72 -18.04 6.81
N ILE A 115 4.26 -16.92 6.26
CA ILE A 115 3.60 -15.86 7.01
C ILE A 115 2.09 -15.92 6.82
N VAL A 116 1.35 -15.66 7.88
CA VAL A 116 -0.11 -15.53 7.81
C VAL A 116 -0.48 -14.24 7.10
N THR A 117 -1.25 -14.37 6.01
CA THR A 117 -1.85 -13.24 5.28
C THR A 117 -3.36 -13.12 5.50
N THR A 118 -4.01 -14.21 5.92
CA THR A 118 -5.39 -14.19 6.44
C THR A 118 -5.40 -14.86 7.79
N ALA A 119 -5.71 -14.11 8.86
CA ALA A 119 -5.77 -14.66 10.22
C ALA A 119 -6.90 -15.70 10.36
N GLY A 120 -6.66 -16.75 11.13
CA GLY A 120 -7.61 -17.83 11.28
C GLY A 120 -7.08 -19.00 12.10
N THR A 121 -7.70 -20.16 11.94
CA THR A 121 -7.36 -21.41 12.63
C THR A 121 -6.90 -22.44 11.61
N SER A 122 -5.73 -23.04 11.83
CA SER A 122 -5.20 -24.12 10.98
C SER A 122 -6.08 -25.35 10.97
N ASP A 123 -5.98 -26.16 9.92
CA ASP A 123 -6.66 -27.44 9.80
C ASP A 123 -6.11 -28.45 10.82
N SER A 124 -6.78 -29.59 10.90
CA SER A 124 -6.36 -30.80 11.61
C SER A 124 -5.11 -31.48 11.01
N SER A 125 -4.77 -31.19 9.75
CA SER A 125 -3.63 -31.76 9.02
C SER A 125 -2.83 -30.67 8.32
N GLU A 126 -1.51 -30.82 8.28
CA GLU A 126 -0.62 -29.81 7.68
C GLU A 126 -0.87 -29.68 6.16
N PRO A 127 -0.98 -28.45 5.62
CA PRO A 127 -1.14 -28.26 4.17
C PRO A 127 0.14 -28.62 3.41
N THR A 128 0.02 -28.84 2.10
CA THR A 128 1.20 -28.87 1.23
C THR A 128 1.69 -27.44 1.00
N PHE A 129 2.75 -27.07 1.70
CA PHE A 129 3.31 -25.73 1.63
C PHE A 129 3.97 -25.45 0.26
N PRO A 130 3.63 -24.32 -0.40
CA PRO A 130 4.20 -23.96 -1.69
C PRO A 130 5.68 -23.55 -1.56
N THR A 131 6.45 -23.73 -2.63
CA THR A 131 7.89 -23.40 -2.67
C THR A 131 8.20 -22.16 -3.50
N ASP A 132 7.22 -21.64 -4.23
CA ASP A 132 7.37 -20.42 -5.03
C ASP A 132 7.06 -19.20 -4.17
N LEU A 133 7.93 -18.18 -4.28
CA LEU A 133 7.88 -17.01 -3.41
C LEU A 133 6.57 -16.22 -3.62
N GLY A 134 5.91 -15.86 -2.51
CA GLY A 134 4.66 -15.09 -2.54
C GLY A 134 3.41 -15.92 -2.85
N VAL A 135 3.53 -17.21 -3.15
CA VAL A 135 2.37 -18.09 -3.39
C VAL A 135 1.68 -18.42 -2.07
N THR A 136 0.34 -18.41 -2.10
CA THR A 136 -0.52 -18.68 -0.94
C THR A 136 -1.00 -20.13 -0.88
N VAL A 137 -1.32 -20.60 0.31
CA VAL A 137 -2.05 -21.86 0.54
C VAL A 137 -3.07 -21.66 1.66
N ASP A 138 -4.30 -22.10 1.42
CA ASP A 138 -5.36 -22.12 2.44
C ASP A 138 -5.21 -23.34 3.34
N ASP A 139 -5.37 -23.12 4.64
CA ASP A 139 -5.25 -24.11 5.71
C ASP A 139 -6.44 -23.90 6.66
N ASN A 140 -7.59 -24.46 6.27
CA ASN A 140 -8.89 -24.16 6.87
C ASN A 140 -9.27 -22.66 6.79
N THR A 141 -9.21 -21.89 7.88
CA THR A 141 -9.56 -20.46 7.88
C THR A 141 -8.35 -19.54 7.92
N VAL A 142 -7.13 -20.08 8.08
CA VAL A 142 -5.88 -19.32 7.94
C VAL A 142 -5.33 -19.48 6.53
N THR A 143 -4.79 -18.41 5.96
CA THR A 143 -4.07 -18.45 4.68
C THR A 143 -2.59 -18.14 4.94
N TRP A 144 -1.72 -19.03 4.46
CA TRP A 144 -0.27 -18.90 4.54
C TRP A 144 0.29 -18.38 3.22
N THR A 145 1.36 -17.59 3.28
CA THR A 145 2.14 -17.14 2.10
C THR A 145 3.60 -17.54 2.26
N MET A 146 4.19 -18.14 1.23
CA MET A 146 5.62 -18.45 1.19
C MET A 146 6.43 -17.16 1.29
N ASP A 147 7.24 -17.05 2.35
CA ASP A 147 7.93 -15.81 2.74
C ASP A 147 9.47 -15.92 2.73
N GLY A 148 10.02 -16.75 1.85
CA GLY A 148 11.46 -16.99 1.75
C GLY A 148 11.95 -17.96 2.82
N ASN A 149 13.21 -17.82 3.27
CA ASN A 149 13.89 -18.85 4.07
C ASN A 149 14.22 -18.48 5.52
N THR A 150 14.69 -17.26 5.82
CA THR A 150 15.20 -16.90 7.16
C THR A 150 15.10 -15.41 7.53
N SER A 151 14.25 -14.63 6.87
CA SER A 151 14.26 -13.16 6.97
C SER A 151 13.02 -12.57 7.64
N ASP A 152 13.18 -11.40 8.23
CA ASP A 152 12.04 -10.50 8.46
C ASP A 152 12.09 -9.37 7.43
N GLU A 153 10.92 -8.88 7.07
CA GLU A 153 10.75 -7.93 5.99
C GLU A 153 9.72 -6.88 6.33
N TYR A 154 9.90 -5.71 5.76
CA TYR A 154 8.96 -4.61 5.76
C TYR A 154 8.69 -4.20 4.30
N SER A 155 7.52 -3.63 4.03
CA SER A 155 7.23 -3.05 2.70
C SER A 155 7.26 -1.54 2.88
N PRO A 156 8.10 -0.77 2.18
CA PRO A 156 8.16 0.68 2.38
C PRO A 156 6.99 1.43 1.73
N THR A 157 6.37 0.85 0.71
CA THR A 157 5.37 1.51 -0.15
C THR A 157 4.07 0.72 -0.18
N ALA A 158 2.97 1.39 -0.51
CA ALA A 158 1.72 0.72 -0.83
C ALA A 158 1.90 -0.23 -2.04
N PRO A 159 0.99 -1.19 -2.24
CA PRO A 159 0.99 -2.01 -3.45
C PRO A 159 0.96 -1.11 -4.69
N LEU A 160 1.91 -1.35 -5.60
CA LEU A 160 1.95 -0.68 -6.91
C LEU A 160 1.22 -1.56 -7.94
N LYS A 161 1.00 -1.03 -9.14
CA LYS A 161 0.49 -1.79 -10.29
C LYS A 161 1.54 -1.79 -11.39
N VAL A 162 1.77 -2.94 -12.03
CA VAL A 162 2.60 -3.02 -13.24
C VAL A 162 1.85 -2.31 -14.36
N ILE A 163 2.43 -1.24 -14.89
CA ILE A 163 1.84 -0.42 -15.95
C ILE A 163 2.52 -0.66 -17.31
N ALA A 164 3.74 -1.16 -17.32
CA ALA A 164 4.46 -1.50 -18.53
C ALA A 164 5.53 -2.56 -18.27
N GLU A 165 5.83 -3.31 -19.32
CA GLU A 165 6.89 -4.30 -19.38
C GLU A 165 7.83 -3.95 -20.54
N ASN A 166 9.15 -4.02 -20.30
CA ASN A 166 10.16 -3.69 -21.29
C ASN A 166 11.26 -4.74 -21.30
N ASP A 167 11.28 -5.55 -22.35
CA ASP A 167 12.35 -6.50 -22.64
C ASP A 167 13.63 -5.77 -23.06
N GLN A 168 14.75 -6.09 -22.42
CA GLN A 168 16.03 -5.48 -22.72
C GLN A 168 17.13 -6.53 -22.88
N ILE A 169 18.05 -6.24 -23.79
CA ILE A 169 19.34 -6.94 -23.90
C ILE A 169 20.42 -5.90 -23.64
N LEU A 170 21.18 -6.08 -22.57
CA LEU A 170 22.29 -5.19 -22.23
C LEU A 170 23.54 -6.03 -21.99
N ILE A 171 24.58 -5.77 -22.79
CA ILE A 171 25.85 -6.50 -22.77
C ILE A 171 25.64 -8.03 -22.96
N GLY A 172 24.62 -8.42 -23.74
CA GLY A 172 24.31 -9.83 -24.02
C GLY A 172 23.49 -10.54 -22.93
N GLU A 173 23.13 -9.86 -21.85
CA GLU A 173 22.25 -10.40 -20.80
C GLU A 173 20.81 -9.94 -21.02
N ALA A 174 19.90 -10.90 -21.18
CA ALA A 174 18.46 -10.65 -21.28
C ALA A 174 17.89 -10.30 -19.90
N ARG A 175 17.08 -9.25 -19.83
CA ARG A 175 16.39 -8.78 -18.63
C ARG A 175 15.02 -8.22 -18.99
N VAL A 176 14.12 -8.21 -18.02
CA VAL A 176 12.83 -7.54 -18.14
C VAL A 176 12.75 -6.43 -17.11
N VAL A 177 12.30 -5.25 -17.52
CA VAL A 177 12.00 -4.14 -16.62
C VAL A 177 10.49 -4.00 -16.51
N PHE A 178 9.95 -4.20 -15.30
CA PHE A 178 8.57 -3.91 -14.97
C PHE A 178 8.49 -2.51 -14.37
N SER A 179 7.86 -1.59 -15.09
CA SER A 179 7.54 -0.26 -14.57
C SER A 179 6.24 -0.34 -13.80
N CYS A 180 6.30 0.07 -12.54
CA CYS A 180 5.23 -0.05 -11.56
C CYS A 180 4.86 1.33 -11.04
N ALA A 181 3.56 1.59 -10.88
CA ALA A 181 3.04 2.87 -10.43
C ALA A 181 1.96 2.70 -9.36
N GLY A 182 1.97 3.55 -8.35
CA GLY A 182 0.95 3.59 -7.30
C GLY A 182 -0.38 4.10 -7.84
N LEU A 183 -1.43 3.98 -7.02
CA LEU A 183 -2.76 4.47 -7.39
C LEU A 183 -2.78 6.00 -7.59
N ALA A 184 -1.98 6.76 -6.84
CA ALA A 184 -1.80 8.20 -7.03
C ALA A 184 -1.35 8.55 -8.46
N ASN A 185 -0.33 7.84 -8.95
CA ASN A 185 0.19 8.02 -10.31
C ASN A 185 -0.86 7.66 -11.36
N GLN A 186 -1.66 6.62 -11.13
CA GLN A 186 -2.76 6.27 -12.03
C GLN A 186 -3.83 7.36 -12.04
N MET A 187 -4.17 7.94 -10.88
CA MET A 187 -5.11 9.05 -10.80
C MET A 187 -4.65 10.31 -11.54
N GLU A 188 -3.34 10.52 -11.72
CA GLU A 188 -2.81 11.62 -12.54
C GLU A 188 -3.00 11.39 -14.04
N GLU A 189 -3.06 10.13 -14.48
CA GLU A 189 -3.30 9.78 -15.90
C GLU A 189 -4.80 9.62 -16.21
N ASP A 190 -5.64 9.44 -15.19
CA ASP A 190 -7.09 9.36 -15.32
C ASP A 190 -7.68 10.73 -15.66
N GLU A 191 -7.87 11.03 -16.95
CA GLU A 191 -8.50 12.27 -17.42
C GLU A 191 -10.04 12.16 -17.47
N ALA A 192 -10.74 13.25 -17.14
CA ALA A 192 -12.19 13.29 -17.21
C ALA A 192 -12.69 13.11 -18.66
N SER A 193 -13.53 12.11 -18.90
CA SER A 193 -14.08 11.82 -20.23
C SER A 193 -15.14 12.83 -20.69
N ILE A 194 -15.76 13.53 -19.74
CA ILE A 194 -16.78 14.55 -19.96
C ILE A 194 -16.70 15.61 -18.86
N GLU A 195 -17.10 16.83 -19.21
CA GLU A 195 -17.24 17.91 -18.23
C GLU A 195 -18.36 17.63 -17.22
N PHE A 196 -18.21 18.20 -16.02
CA PHE A 196 -19.22 18.13 -14.98
C PHE A 196 -19.28 19.44 -14.19
N SER A 197 -20.48 19.90 -13.87
CA SER A 197 -20.72 20.99 -12.93
C SER A 197 -21.88 20.63 -12.03
N GLN A 198 -21.82 21.06 -10.78
CA GLN A 198 -23.00 21.08 -9.92
C GLN A 198 -23.85 22.33 -10.19
N ASP A 199 -25.11 22.28 -9.78
CA ASP A 199 -25.98 23.45 -9.74
C ASP A 199 -25.92 24.18 -8.38
N GLU A 200 -26.52 25.37 -8.31
CA GLU A 200 -26.54 26.24 -7.12
C GLU A 200 -27.31 25.64 -5.92
N LEU A 201 -28.18 24.66 -6.17
CA LEU A 201 -29.01 23.97 -5.16
C LEU A 201 -28.40 22.63 -4.73
N ALA A 202 -27.27 22.23 -5.32
CA ALA A 202 -26.63 20.96 -5.02
C ALA A 202 -26.29 20.84 -3.52
N VAL A 203 -26.47 19.62 -3.01
CA VAL A 203 -26.31 19.32 -1.58
C VAL A 203 -25.09 18.46 -1.27
N SER A 204 -24.36 18.00 -2.28
CA SER A 204 -23.20 17.14 -2.08
C SER A 204 -22.12 17.86 -1.29
N THR A 205 -21.59 17.19 -0.27
CA THR A 205 -20.47 17.68 0.52
C THR A 205 -19.16 17.35 -0.19
N LEU A 206 -18.04 17.86 0.33
CA LEU A 206 -16.72 17.46 -0.16
C LEU A 206 -16.52 15.94 -0.08
N LYS A 207 -16.94 15.30 1.03
CA LYS A 207 -16.87 13.85 1.21
C LYS A 207 -17.70 13.08 0.18
N THR A 208 -18.92 13.55 -0.12
CA THR A 208 -19.75 12.95 -1.18
C THR A 208 -19.07 13.06 -2.55
N LEU A 209 -18.50 14.22 -2.87
CA LEU A 209 -17.82 14.44 -4.15
C LEU A 209 -16.55 13.60 -4.28
N ILE A 210 -15.76 13.45 -3.21
CA ILE A 210 -14.60 12.54 -3.17
C ILE A 210 -15.07 11.09 -3.34
N GLY A 211 -16.14 10.67 -2.66
CA GLY A 211 -16.74 9.34 -2.81
C GLY A 211 -17.16 9.04 -4.25
N ASN A 212 -17.70 10.02 -4.97
CA ASN A 212 -18.00 9.89 -6.40
C ASN A 212 -16.75 9.69 -7.26
N LEU A 213 -15.60 10.25 -6.89
CA LEU A 213 -14.34 10.10 -7.61
C LEU A 213 -13.59 8.80 -7.26
N THR A 214 -14.03 8.09 -6.23
CA THR A 214 -13.32 6.96 -5.63
C THR A 214 -14.24 5.75 -5.51
N ASP A 215 -14.93 5.55 -4.39
CA ASP A 215 -15.74 4.37 -4.09
C ASP A 215 -16.90 4.15 -5.10
N SER A 216 -17.47 5.24 -5.62
CA SER A 216 -18.62 5.22 -6.53
C SER A 216 -18.27 5.64 -7.96
N VAL A 217 -16.98 5.61 -8.32
CA VAL A 217 -16.50 6.17 -9.60
C VAL A 217 -17.14 5.55 -10.83
N ALA A 218 -17.48 4.25 -10.78
CA ALA A 218 -18.17 3.56 -11.86
C ALA A 218 -19.54 4.18 -12.23
N SER A 219 -20.17 4.91 -11.30
CA SER A 219 -21.44 5.62 -11.51
C SER A 219 -21.26 7.13 -11.74
N PHE A 220 -20.03 7.64 -11.67
CA PHE A 220 -19.72 9.05 -11.86
C PHE A 220 -19.20 9.31 -13.26
N ALA A 221 -20.07 9.82 -14.14
CA ALA A 221 -19.84 9.90 -15.58
C ALA A 221 -18.46 10.46 -16.02
N PRO A 222 -17.90 11.51 -15.41
CA PRO A 222 -16.57 12.03 -15.77
C PRO A 222 -15.44 10.99 -15.69
N PHE A 223 -15.53 10.04 -14.76
CA PHE A 223 -14.47 9.07 -14.49
C PHE A 223 -14.94 7.62 -14.47
N SER A 224 -16.13 7.33 -15.01
CA SER A 224 -16.75 5.99 -14.96
C SER A 224 -15.96 4.89 -15.68
N HIS A 225 -14.97 5.26 -16.48
CA HIS A 225 -14.04 4.37 -17.18
C HIS A 225 -12.82 3.97 -16.33
N THR A 226 -12.61 4.61 -15.18
CA THR A 226 -11.46 4.40 -14.29
C THR A 226 -11.75 3.32 -13.25
N GLU A 227 -10.69 2.74 -12.68
CA GLU A 227 -10.83 1.73 -11.63
C GLU A 227 -11.31 2.33 -10.31
N VAL A 228 -12.16 1.58 -9.58
CA VAL A 228 -12.62 1.95 -8.24
C VAL A 228 -11.43 1.96 -7.28
N ILE A 229 -11.31 3.06 -6.54
CA ILE A 229 -10.37 3.19 -5.42
C ILE A 229 -11.19 3.26 -4.15
N SER A 230 -10.98 2.32 -3.22
CA SER A 230 -11.65 2.37 -1.93
C SER A 230 -11.06 3.46 -1.04
N THR A 231 -11.90 4.18 -0.33
CA THR A 231 -11.44 5.19 0.64
C THR A 231 -11.55 4.70 2.09
N SER A 232 -10.70 5.27 2.94
CA SER A 232 -10.73 5.10 4.39
C SER A 232 -10.53 6.47 5.03
N TYR A 233 -11.32 6.80 6.04
CA TYR A 233 -11.25 8.09 6.73
C TYR A 233 -10.73 7.89 8.16
N GLY A 234 -9.72 8.67 8.52
CA GLY A 234 -9.16 8.75 9.88
C GLY A 234 -9.85 9.82 10.71
N ASP A 235 -9.08 10.68 11.38
CA ASP A 235 -9.64 11.89 11.97
C ASP A 235 -10.09 12.85 10.87
N GLU A 236 -11.20 13.55 11.11
CA GLU A 236 -11.85 14.35 10.06
C GLU A 236 -12.00 15.82 10.46
N ASP A 237 -11.64 16.71 9.54
CA ASP A 237 -12.04 18.11 9.56
C ASP A 237 -13.52 18.19 9.22
N ALA A 238 -14.34 18.79 10.10
CA ALA A 238 -15.78 18.89 9.93
C ALA A 238 -16.21 19.56 8.60
N LEU A 239 -15.32 20.32 7.96
CA LEU A 239 -15.58 20.87 6.62
C LEU A 239 -15.83 19.79 5.57
N ILE A 240 -15.23 18.59 5.69
CA ILE A 240 -15.43 17.50 4.72
C ILE A 240 -16.90 17.06 4.64
N ASP A 241 -17.61 17.12 5.77
CA ASP A 241 -19.01 16.72 5.90
C ASP A 241 -20.00 17.88 5.80
N THR A 242 -19.55 19.13 5.92
CA THR A 242 -20.45 20.29 6.04
C THR A 242 -20.39 21.22 4.84
N TYR A 243 -19.20 21.47 4.29
CA TYR A 243 -19.01 22.37 3.17
C TYR A 243 -19.55 21.78 1.86
N LYS A 244 -20.29 22.60 1.11
CA LYS A 244 -20.97 22.24 -0.13
C LYS A 244 -20.57 23.25 -1.22
N PRO A 245 -19.71 22.89 -2.16
CA PRO A 245 -19.20 23.85 -3.16
C PRO A 245 -20.28 24.27 -4.18
N LYS A 246 -21.32 23.46 -4.42
CA LYS A 246 -22.41 23.80 -5.36
C LYS A 246 -21.87 24.15 -6.74
N ASP A 247 -22.42 25.15 -7.40
CA ASP A 247 -22.06 25.65 -8.72
C ASP A 247 -20.59 26.11 -8.86
N THR A 248 -19.85 26.26 -7.76
CA THR A 248 -18.40 26.50 -7.82
C THR A 248 -17.58 25.23 -8.11
N TYR A 249 -18.17 24.03 -8.00
CA TYR A 249 -17.51 22.78 -8.35
C TYR A 249 -17.70 22.44 -9.83
N HIS A 250 -16.60 22.44 -10.56
CA HIS A 250 -16.53 22.12 -11.98
C HIS A 250 -15.33 21.21 -12.28
N ILE A 251 -15.52 20.27 -13.20
CA ILE A 251 -14.52 19.37 -13.75
C ILE A 251 -14.48 19.60 -15.26
N SER A 252 -13.33 20.02 -15.79
CA SER A 252 -13.11 20.13 -17.23
C SER A 252 -12.77 18.77 -17.84
N SER A 253 -12.98 18.59 -19.15
CA SER A 253 -12.74 17.34 -19.90
C SER A 253 -11.25 16.93 -20.05
N SER A 254 -10.36 17.55 -19.29
CA SER A 254 -8.92 17.23 -19.23
C SER A 254 -8.40 17.34 -17.79
N ALA A 255 -9.29 17.54 -16.81
CA ALA A 255 -8.91 17.52 -15.41
C ALA A 255 -8.59 16.07 -15.03
N THR A 256 -7.45 15.88 -14.36
CA THR A 256 -7.07 14.57 -13.85
C THR A 256 -7.89 14.24 -12.59
N ARG A 257 -8.14 12.95 -12.35
CA ARG A 257 -8.84 12.48 -11.16
C ARG A 257 -8.10 12.91 -9.90
N ALA A 258 -6.77 12.84 -9.94
CA ALA A 258 -5.86 13.34 -8.92
C ALA A 258 -6.08 14.83 -8.61
N ALA A 259 -5.99 15.70 -9.62
CA ALA A 259 -6.17 17.14 -9.44
C ALA A 259 -7.55 17.48 -8.88
N THR A 260 -8.58 16.73 -9.28
CA THR A 260 -9.95 16.90 -8.80
C THR A 260 -10.07 16.53 -7.31
N VAL A 261 -9.56 15.37 -6.89
CA VAL A 261 -9.56 14.94 -5.49
C VAL A 261 -8.74 15.90 -4.62
N LEU A 262 -7.52 16.25 -5.06
CA LEU A 262 -6.66 17.20 -4.34
C LEU A 262 -7.28 18.59 -4.25
N GLY A 263 -7.98 19.04 -5.29
CA GLY A 263 -8.72 20.31 -5.30
C GLY A 263 -9.80 20.37 -4.22
N LEU A 264 -10.54 19.28 -4.02
CA LEU A 264 -11.54 19.17 -2.95
C LEU A 264 -10.89 19.14 -1.56
N LEU A 265 -9.81 18.37 -1.40
CA LEU A 265 -9.10 18.25 -0.11
C LEU A 265 -8.45 19.57 0.33
N ARG A 266 -7.98 20.41 -0.61
CA ARG A 266 -7.43 21.75 -0.34
C ARG A 266 -8.41 22.71 0.34
N LEU A 267 -9.72 22.41 0.33
CA LEU A 267 -10.74 23.18 1.04
C LEU A 267 -10.89 22.78 2.51
N THR A 268 -10.06 21.82 2.96
CA THR A 268 -10.06 21.23 4.31
C THR A 268 -8.63 21.09 4.83
N ARG A 269 -8.46 20.62 6.07
CA ARG A 269 -7.17 20.20 6.64
C ARG A 269 -6.79 18.74 6.33
N MET A 270 -7.52 18.09 5.43
CA MET A 270 -7.37 16.68 5.12
C MET A 270 -6.26 16.45 4.08
N ALA A 271 -5.49 15.38 4.25
CA ALA A 271 -4.50 14.94 3.27
C ALA A 271 -4.69 13.47 2.87
N PRO A 272 -4.44 13.14 1.60
CA PRO A 272 -4.48 11.77 1.12
C PRO A 272 -3.15 11.05 1.40
N ARG A 273 -3.24 9.75 1.64
CA ARG A 273 -2.10 8.82 1.62
C ARG A 273 -2.57 7.45 1.16
N PHE A 274 -1.75 6.75 0.40
CA PHE A 274 -2.00 5.34 0.09
C PHE A 274 -1.30 4.47 1.12
N GLU A 275 -2.06 3.60 1.75
CA GLU A 275 -1.53 2.63 2.70
C GLU A 275 -1.49 1.23 2.09
N ASP A 276 -1.13 0.27 2.91
CA ASP A 276 -0.94 -1.10 2.50
C ASP A 276 -2.14 -1.93 2.16
N ASP A 277 -3.28 -1.57 2.72
CA ASP A 277 -4.55 -2.17 2.40
C ASP A 277 -5.01 -1.83 0.96
N GLY A 278 -4.19 -1.07 0.21
CA GLY A 278 -4.45 -0.67 -1.16
C GLY A 278 -5.51 0.43 -1.25
N LYS A 279 -5.86 1.07 -0.14
CA LYS A 279 -6.88 2.12 -0.08
C LYS A 279 -6.27 3.51 -0.07
N LEU A 280 -7.08 4.47 -0.50
CA LEU A 280 -6.83 5.89 -0.28
C LEU A 280 -7.28 6.25 1.15
N HIS A 281 -6.33 6.44 2.05
CA HIS A 281 -6.60 6.97 3.38
C HIS A 281 -6.61 8.49 3.34
N ILE A 282 -7.63 9.08 3.95
CA ILE A 282 -7.82 10.53 4.03
C ILE A 282 -7.95 10.87 5.51
N ASP A 283 -7.07 11.73 6.01
CA ASP A 283 -7.00 12.07 7.44
C ASP A 283 -6.46 13.49 7.60
N ILE A 284 -6.63 14.08 8.78
CA ILE A 284 -6.06 15.40 9.09
C ILE A 284 -4.54 15.32 9.03
N LEU A 285 -3.95 16.21 8.23
CA LEU A 285 -2.50 16.36 8.20
C LEU A 285 -2.05 17.26 9.35
N VAL A 286 -1.34 16.66 10.29
CA VAL A 286 -0.67 17.41 11.35
C VAL A 286 0.73 17.79 10.84
N ASN A 287 0.84 18.96 10.22
CA ASN A 287 2.13 19.47 9.75
C ASN A 287 2.87 20.23 10.85
N GLY A 288 4.13 19.85 11.09
CA GLY A 288 5.07 20.58 11.95
C GLY A 288 5.13 20.12 13.40
N ASP A 289 6.04 20.72 14.16
CA ASP A 289 6.17 20.46 15.60
C ASP A 289 4.93 20.98 16.34
N PRO A 290 4.32 20.17 17.23
CA PRO A 290 3.14 20.59 17.96
C PRO A 290 3.44 21.79 18.87
N PRO A 291 2.57 22.82 18.91
CA PRO A 291 2.74 23.93 19.83
C PRO A 291 2.61 23.48 21.30
N THR A 292 3.13 24.27 22.23
CA THR A 292 2.85 24.06 23.65
C THR A 292 1.37 24.37 23.93
N TRP A 293 0.72 23.51 24.73
CA TRP A 293 -0.67 23.70 25.14
C TRP A 293 -0.87 25.06 25.80
N THR A 294 -1.95 25.74 25.42
CA THR A 294 -2.30 27.09 25.89
C THR A 294 -3.69 27.06 26.52
N ALA A 295 -3.78 27.54 27.75
CA ALA A 295 -5.05 27.60 28.47
C ALA A 295 -6.08 28.45 27.73
N SER A 296 -7.36 28.06 27.81
CA SER A 296 -8.48 28.78 27.18
C SER A 296 -8.33 28.97 25.67
N THR A 297 -7.65 28.03 25.01
CA THR A 297 -7.50 27.99 23.56
C THR A 297 -8.48 26.98 22.99
N ALA A 298 -9.24 27.38 21.96
CA ALA A 298 -10.09 26.45 21.24
C ALA A 298 -9.22 25.51 20.39
N TYR A 299 -9.36 24.21 20.60
CA TYR A 299 -8.75 23.17 19.79
C TYR A 299 -9.83 22.47 18.97
N ILE A 300 -9.51 22.15 17.71
CA ILE A 300 -10.36 21.31 16.86
C ILE A 300 -9.78 19.90 16.79
N VAL A 301 -10.59 18.95 16.29
CA VAL A 301 -10.14 17.56 16.10
C VAL A 301 -8.85 17.55 15.26
N GLY A 302 -7.89 16.71 15.65
CA GLY A 302 -6.60 16.57 14.95
C GLY A 302 -5.52 17.57 15.36
N ASP A 303 -5.85 18.65 16.09
CA ASP A 303 -4.82 19.54 16.65
C ASP A 303 -3.92 18.78 17.62
N THR A 304 -2.61 19.00 17.52
CA THR A 304 -1.63 18.42 18.43
C THR A 304 -1.02 19.49 19.34
N VAL A 305 -0.65 19.09 20.56
CA VAL A 305 0.03 19.94 21.53
C VAL A 305 1.06 19.16 22.35
N ILE A 306 2.09 19.87 22.83
CA ILE A 306 2.99 19.40 23.89
C ILE A 306 2.53 20.01 25.23
N PRO A 307 2.53 19.27 26.35
CA PRO A 307 2.16 19.85 27.64
C PRO A 307 3.10 20.98 28.07
N THR A 308 2.61 21.91 28.89
CA THR A 308 3.42 23.03 29.44
C THR A 308 4.61 22.55 30.28
N THR A 309 4.53 21.33 30.83
CA THR A 309 5.67 20.59 31.37
C THR A 309 5.94 19.41 30.43
N PRO A 310 6.95 19.49 29.54
CA PRO A 310 7.21 18.44 28.55
C PRO A 310 7.46 17.09 29.22
N ASN A 311 6.84 16.05 28.67
CA ASN A 311 6.93 14.68 29.15
C ASN A 311 7.27 13.70 28.01
N ASP A 312 7.93 14.20 26.96
CA ASP A 312 8.27 13.50 25.72
C ASP A 312 7.06 12.92 24.96
N ASN A 313 5.84 13.35 25.30
CA ASN A 313 4.63 12.96 24.59
C ASN A 313 3.95 14.16 23.91
N VAL A 314 3.30 13.85 22.79
CA VAL A 314 2.42 14.75 22.04
C VAL A 314 0.98 14.28 22.26
N TYR A 315 0.09 15.23 22.50
CA TYR A 315 -1.34 14.96 22.70
C TYR A 315 -2.11 15.45 21.50
N LYS A 316 -3.04 14.62 21.00
CA LYS A 316 -3.93 14.95 19.90
C LYS A 316 -5.34 15.19 20.41
N CYS A 317 -5.96 16.27 19.96
CA CYS A 317 -7.34 16.60 20.25
C CYS A 317 -8.28 15.63 19.51
N THR A 318 -9.07 14.86 20.26
CA THR A 318 -10.07 13.93 19.70
C THR A 318 -11.50 14.49 19.77
N THR A 319 -11.68 15.66 20.38
CA THR A 319 -13.00 16.30 20.54
C THR A 319 -12.80 17.80 20.62
N ALA A 320 -13.40 18.54 19.69
CA ALA A 320 -13.27 19.99 19.64
C ALA A 320 -13.81 20.65 20.92
N GLY A 321 -13.08 21.64 21.44
CA GLY A 321 -13.40 22.28 22.72
C GLY A 321 -12.42 23.37 23.12
N THR A 322 -12.60 23.95 24.32
CA THR A 322 -11.76 25.00 24.92
C THR A 322 -11.21 24.57 26.27
#